data_AF-A0A2G5UHE2-F1
#
_entry.id   AF-A0A2G5UHE2-F1
#
_cell.length_a   1.000
_cell.length_b   1.000
_cell.length_c   1.000
_cell.angle_alpha   90.00
_cell.angle_beta   90.00
_cell.angle_gamma   90.00
#
_symmetry.space_group_name_H-M   'P 1'
#
loop_
_entity.id
_entity.type
_entity.pdbx_description
1 polymer ?
#
loop_
_entity_poly.entity_id
_entity_poly.type
_entity_poly.pdbx_seq_one_letter_code
_entity_poly.pdbx_strand_id
1 'polypeptide(L)'
;MLFQPDRSLEDVLYGDLGDEYRVESDELSEEKFKALMEQLDNLKKTNHHVAELLSEAETTNGRLTTQNSLLKDEIRRLEREEKREAELSNEKNMEYLKNVFVQFLKPESVPAEREQLVVVLQRVLHLSPKEVDILKAASGEEQAQKL
;
A
#
# COMPACT_ATOMS: atom_id res chain seq x y z
N MET A 1 -29.06 98.55 -18.28
CA MET A 1 -28.86 97.50 -17.26
C MET A 1 -29.97 97.66 -16.24
N LEU A 2 -30.92 96.72 -16.20
CA LEU A 2 -31.97 96.69 -15.17
C LEU A 2 -31.53 95.67 -14.10
N PHE A 3 -31.25 96.18 -12.90
CA PHE A 3 -30.94 95.38 -11.72
C PHE A 3 -32.25 94.78 -11.20
N GLN A 4 -32.39 93.46 -11.24
CA GLN A 4 -33.51 92.76 -10.58
C GLN A 4 -33.07 92.40 -9.16
N PRO A 5 -33.68 92.99 -8.11
CA PRO A 5 -33.48 92.52 -6.74
C PRO A 5 -34.33 91.26 -6.54
N ASP A 6 -33.81 90.31 -5.76
CA ASP A 6 -34.44 89.03 -5.34
C ASP A 6 -33.90 87.74 -6.01
N ARG A 7 -32.69 87.74 -6.57
CA ARG A 7 -31.93 86.47 -6.71
C ARG A 7 -31.05 86.28 -5.50
N SER A 8 -31.14 85.10 -4.87
CA SER A 8 -30.24 84.76 -3.77
C SER A 8 -28.79 84.73 -4.27
N LEU A 9 -27.84 85.02 -3.39
CA LEU A 9 -26.41 84.98 -3.75
C LEU A 9 -25.99 83.58 -4.25
N GLU A 10 -26.69 82.54 -3.77
CA GLU A 10 -26.51 81.16 -4.16
C GLU A 10 -26.92 80.92 -5.62
N ASP A 11 -28.07 81.46 -6.06
CA ASP A 11 -28.54 81.36 -7.46
C ASP A 11 -27.63 82.10 -8.45
N VAL A 12 -26.96 83.17 -8.00
CA VAL A 12 -26.07 83.98 -8.86
C VAL A 12 -24.68 83.34 -8.97
N LEU A 13 -24.17 82.76 -7.88
CA LEU A 13 -22.86 82.11 -7.86
C LEU A 13 -22.89 80.72 -8.51
N TYR A 14 -23.98 79.98 -8.34
CA TYR A 14 -24.04 78.58 -8.74
C TYR A 14 -25.02 78.31 -9.88
N GLY A 15 -25.95 79.22 -10.20
CA GLY A 15 -27.02 78.93 -11.15
C GLY A 15 -27.95 77.84 -10.62
N ASP A 16 -29.03 77.55 -11.34
CA ASP A 16 -29.92 76.43 -11.04
C ASP A 16 -29.14 75.11 -11.21
N LEU A 17 -28.34 74.74 -10.20
CA LEU A 17 -27.76 73.40 -10.04
C LEU A 17 -28.83 72.42 -9.52
N GLY A 18 -30.06 72.59 -9.99
CA GLY A 18 -31.12 71.60 -9.84
C GLY A 18 -30.63 70.29 -10.45
N ASP A 19 -30.42 69.31 -9.59
CA ASP A 19 -30.06 67.91 -9.90
C ASP A 19 -28.75 67.67 -10.71
N GLU A 20 -28.06 68.67 -11.25
CA GLU A 20 -26.91 68.50 -12.16
C GLU A 20 -25.64 67.90 -11.52
N TYR A 21 -25.60 67.82 -10.18
CA TYR A 21 -24.55 67.16 -9.39
C TYR A 21 -25.05 66.01 -8.50
N ARG A 22 -26.26 65.49 -8.75
CA ARG A 22 -26.61 64.20 -8.16
C ARG A 22 -25.83 63.13 -8.92
N VAL A 23 -24.77 62.63 -8.29
CA VAL A 23 -24.19 61.34 -8.66
C VAL A 23 -25.34 60.35 -8.50
N GLU A 24 -25.99 59.98 -9.59
CA GLU A 24 -26.91 58.85 -9.60
C GLU A 24 -26.09 57.67 -9.08
N SER A 25 -26.47 57.16 -7.89
CA SER A 25 -25.96 55.86 -7.46
C SER A 25 -26.45 54.89 -8.52
N ASP A 26 -25.57 54.46 -9.42
CA ASP A 26 -25.88 53.39 -10.36
C ASP A 26 -26.12 52.14 -9.49
N GLU A 27 -27.37 51.91 -9.10
CA GLU A 27 -27.80 50.80 -8.26
C GLU A 27 -27.30 49.47 -8.84
N LEU A 28 -27.16 49.40 -10.17
CA LEU A 28 -26.56 48.28 -10.89
C LEU A 28 -25.08 48.05 -10.57
N SER A 29 -24.32 49.10 -10.27
CA SER A 29 -22.91 49.02 -9.88
C SER A 29 -22.75 48.58 -8.42
N GLU A 30 -23.65 49.00 -7.53
CA GLU A 30 -23.67 48.54 -6.13
C GLU A 30 -24.09 47.06 -6.02
N GLU A 31 -25.09 46.64 -6.78
CA GLU A 31 -25.52 45.24 -6.86
C GLU A 31 -24.41 44.33 -7.40
N LYS A 32 -23.72 44.75 -8.48
CA LYS A 32 -22.56 44.02 -9.02
C LYS A 32 -21.44 43.92 -8.00
N PHE A 33 -21.12 45.01 -7.29
CA PHE A 33 -20.09 44.99 -6.25
C PHE A 33 -20.45 44.02 -5.13
N LYS A 34 -21.70 44.01 -4.68
CA LYS A 34 -22.20 43.07 -3.67
C LYS A 34 -22.11 41.62 -4.15
N ALA A 35 -22.49 41.34 -5.38
CA ALA A 35 -22.36 40.01 -5.98
C ALA A 35 -20.89 39.55 -6.09
N LEU A 36 -19.97 40.45 -6.46
CA LEU A 36 -18.53 40.15 -6.49
C LEU A 36 -17.99 39.85 -5.09
N MET A 37 -18.41 40.61 -4.07
CA MET A 37 -18.01 40.36 -2.68
C MET A 37 -18.52 39.01 -2.17
N GLU A 38 -19.74 38.63 -2.52
CA GLU A 38 -20.30 37.31 -2.18
C GLU A 38 -19.56 36.17 -2.89
N GLN A 39 -19.26 36.33 -4.19
CA GLN A 39 -18.44 35.38 -4.93
C GLN A 39 -17.03 35.25 -4.33
N LEU A 40 -16.41 36.36 -3.93
CA LEU A 40 -15.10 36.36 -3.29
C LEU A 40 -15.14 35.62 -1.95
N ASP A 41 -16.18 35.83 -1.14
CA ASP A 41 -16.35 35.13 0.14
C ASP A 41 -16.53 33.62 -0.07
N ASN A 42 -17.34 33.23 -1.05
CA ASN A 42 -17.53 31.83 -1.43
C ASN A 42 -16.23 31.19 -1.94
N LEU A 43 -15.45 31.92 -2.75
CA LEU A 43 -14.14 31.45 -3.21
C LEU A 43 -13.14 31.31 -2.05
N LYS A 44 -13.15 32.22 -1.08
CA LYS A 44 -12.32 32.10 0.12
C LYS A 44 -12.68 30.87 0.95
N LYS A 45 -13.97 30.63 1.17
CA LYS A 45 -14.48 29.45 1.91
C LYS A 45 -14.10 28.15 1.20
N THR A 46 -14.32 28.07 -0.11
CA THR A 46 -13.97 26.86 -0.90
C THR A 46 -12.46 26.63 -0.92
N ASN A 47 -11.65 27.67 -1.09
CA ASN A 47 -10.19 27.55 -1.05
C ASN A 47 -9.70 27.07 0.33
N HIS A 48 -10.27 27.61 1.41
CA HIS A 48 -9.96 27.15 2.77
C HIS A 48 -10.28 25.67 2.95
N HIS A 49 -11.47 25.23 2.53
CA HIS A 49 -11.88 23.83 2.62
C HIS A 49 -10.97 22.90 1.78
N VAL A 50 -10.58 23.32 0.58
CA VAL A 50 -9.63 22.55 -0.26
C VAL A 50 -8.26 22.44 0.41
N ALA A 51 -7.79 23.49 1.08
CA ALA A 51 -6.54 23.46 1.82
C ALA A 51 -6.59 22.48 3.01
N GLU A 52 -7.71 22.42 3.73
CA GLU A 52 -7.93 21.43 4.79
C GLU A 52 -7.90 20.01 4.24
N LEU A 53 -8.67 19.74 3.18
CA LEU A 53 -8.70 18.42 2.52
C LEU A 53 -7.32 18.00 2.00
N LEU A 54 -6.54 18.95 1.46
CA LEU A 54 -5.18 18.67 1.01
C LEU A 54 -4.27 18.28 2.19
N SER A 55 -4.34 19.01 3.30
CA SER A 55 -3.57 18.69 4.52
C SER A 55 -3.93 17.31 5.08
N GLU A 56 -5.22 16.97 5.11
CA GLU A 56 -5.69 15.64 5.50
C GLU A 56 -5.19 14.54 4.57
N ALA A 57 -5.23 14.79 3.25
CA ALA A 57 -4.73 13.86 2.24
C ALA A 57 -3.22 13.65 2.35
N GLU A 58 -2.44 14.71 2.54
CA GLU A 58 -0.99 14.65 2.75
C GLU A 58 -0.63 13.86 4.01
N THR A 59 -1.34 14.12 5.12
CA THR A 59 -1.17 13.39 6.38
C THR A 59 -1.47 11.90 6.20
N THR A 60 -2.57 11.58 5.51
CA THR A 60 -2.97 10.20 5.24
C THR A 60 -1.95 9.50 4.33
N ASN A 61 -1.48 10.17 3.29
CA ASN A 61 -0.47 9.65 2.38
C ASN A 61 0.87 9.38 3.10
N GLY A 62 1.28 10.26 4.03
CA GLY A 62 2.45 10.04 4.87
C GLY A 62 2.32 8.79 5.76
N ARG A 63 1.14 8.56 6.34
CA ARG A 63 0.84 7.34 7.12
C ARG A 63 0.90 6.09 6.25
N LEU A 64 0.29 6.13 5.07
CA LEU A 64 0.29 5.01 4.12
C LEU A 64 1.70 4.68 3.64
N THR A 65 2.52 5.69 3.38
CA THR A 65 3.93 5.50 2.97
C THR A 65 4.74 4.82 4.07
N THR A 66 4.58 5.25 5.32
CA THR A 66 5.22 4.61 6.48
C THR A 66 4.78 3.16 6.63
N GLN A 67 3.46 2.90 6.56
CA GLN A 67 2.92 1.54 6.65
C GLN A 67 3.44 0.64 5.51
N ASN A 68 3.55 1.17 4.30
CA ASN A 68 4.09 0.44 3.16
C ASN A 68 5.55 0.03 3.37
N SER A 69 6.37 0.93 3.93
CA SER A 69 7.76 0.62 4.28
C SER A 69 7.85 -0.49 5.33
N LEU A 70 7.08 -0.38 6.41
CA LEU A 70 7.06 -1.37 7.48
C LEU A 70 6.63 -2.75 6.98
N LEU A 71 5.59 -2.81 6.14
CA LEU A 71 5.13 -4.05 5.54
C LEU A 71 6.18 -4.68 4.62
N LYS A 72 6.88 -3.88 3.82
CA LYS A 72 7.97 -4.37 2.97
C LYS A 72 9.11 -4.97 3.79
N ASP A 73 9.47 -4.33 4.89
CA ASP A 73 10.53 -4.84 5.77
C ASP A 73 10.11 -6.12 6.49
N GLU A 74 8.84 -6.22 6.88
CA GLU A 74 8.27 -7.42 7.47
C GLU A 74 8.24 -8.59 6.48
N ILE A 75 7.83 -8.35 5.23
CA ILE A 75 7.89 -9.38 4.17
C ILE A 75 9.32 -9.90 4.00
N ARG A 76 10.30 -8.99 3.89
CA ARG A 76 11.72 -9.38 3.77
C ARG A 76 12.23 -10.14 5.01
N ARG A 77 11.68 -9.87 6.20
CA ARG A 77 12.01 -10.59 7.43
C ARG A 77 11.46 -12.01 7.37
N LEU A 78 10.18 -12.15 7.02
CA LEU A 78 9.49 -13.43 6.89
C LEU A 78 10.16 -14.33 5.84
N GLU A 79 10.51 -13.79 4.67
CA GLU A 79 11.23 -14.55 3.62
C GLU A 79 12.59 -15.09 4.11
N ARG A 80 13.34 -14.30 4.89
CA ARG A 80 14.60 -14.76 5.48
C ARG A 80 14.39 -15.81 6.57
N GLU A 81 13.32 -15.70 7.32
CA GLU A 81 12.91 -16.69 8.33
C GLU A 81 12.55 -18.02 7.68
N GLU A 82 11.70 -17.99 6.65
CA GLU A 82 11.32 -19.16 5.87
C GLU A 82 12.53 -19.83 5.22
N LYS A 83 13.44 -19.05 4.61
CA LYS A 83 14.66 -19.60 4.02
C LYS A 83 15.53 -20.31 5.06
N ARG A 84 15.74 -19.71 6.23
CA ARG A 84 16.51 -20.35 7.32
C ARG A 84 15.81 -21.59 7.84
N GLU A 85 14.48 -21.59 7.96
CA GLU A 85 13.74 -22.76 8.40
C GLU A 85 13.82 -23.89 7.38
N ALA A 86 13.73 -23.57 6.08
CA ALA A 86 13.92 -24.52 4.99
C ALA A 86 15.34 -25.10 4.99
N GLU A 87 16.37 -24.26 5.18
CA GLU A 87 17.76 -24.71 5.31
C GLU A 87 17.96 -25.62 6.52
N LEU A 88 17.46 -25.23 7.70
CA LEU A 88 17.53 -26.03 8.93
C LEU A 88 16.75 -27.34 8.83
N SER A 89 15.58 -27.30 8.19
CA SER A 89 14.77 -28.49 7.89
C SER A 89 15.49 -29.41 6.93
N ASN A 90 16.10 -28.87 5.86
CA ASN A 90 16.89 -29.65 4.92
C ASN A 90 18.10 -30.29 5.62
N GLU A 91 18.83 -29.56 6.45
CA GLU A 91 19.96 -30.09 7.24
C GLU A 91 19.50 -31.25 8.14
N LYS A 92 18.42 -31.07 8.91
CA LYS A 92 17.84 -32.12 9.75
C LYS A 92 17.35 -33.32 8.93
N ASN A 93 16.68 -33.07 7.80
CA ASN A 93 16.19 -34.11 6.91
C ASN A 93 17.35 -34.87 6.27
N MET A 94 18.45 -34.20 5.95
CA MET A 94 19.65 -34.82 5.40
C MET A 94 20.36 -35.68 6.45
N GLU A 95 20.44 -35.21 7.70
CA GLU A 95 20.96 -36.02 8.80
C GLU A 95 20.10 -37.26 9.05
N TYR A 96 18.78 -37.10 9.07
CA TYR A 96 17.84 -38.21 9.16
C TYR A 96 18.02 -39.18 8.00
N LEU A 97 18.07 -38.67 6.77
CA LEU A 97 18.27 -39.46 5.55
C LEU A 97 19.59 -40.22 5.60
N LYS A 98 20.68 -39.59 6.04
CA LYS A 98 21.99 -40.24 6.27
C LYS A 98 21.84 -41.41 7.23
N ASN A 99 21.15 -41.23 8.35
CA ASN A 99 20.95 -42.30 9.33
C ASN A 99 20.13 -43.47 8.75
N VAL A 100 19.06 -43.16 8.02
CA VAL A 100 18.24 -44.16 7.29
C VAL A 100 19.07 -44.91 6.26
N PHE A 101 19.90 -44.21 5.48
CA PHE A 101 20.79 -44.81 4.48
C PHE A 101 21.84 -45.72 5.12
N VAL A 102 22.49 -45.26 6.19
CA VAL A 102 23.47 -46.06 6.93
C VAL A 102 22.83 -47.31 7.50
N GLN A 103 21.62 -47.19 8.10
CA GLN A 103 20.90 -48.35 8.60
C GLN A 103 20.52 -49.30 7.46
N PHE A 104 20.07 -48.79 6.32
CA PHE A 104 19.72 -49.61 5.16
C PHE A 104 20.91 -50.44 4.64
N LEU A 105 22.11 -49.85 4.61
CA LEU A 105 23.34 -50.51 4.16
C LEU A 105 23.96 -51.47 5.19
N LYS A 106 23.52 -51.44 6.46
CA LYS A 106 24.06 -52.38 7.45
C LYS A 106 23.72 -53.82 7.06
N PRO A 107 24.70 -54.74 7.12
CA PRO A 107 24.48 -56.16 6.80
C PRO A 107 23.69 -56.90 7.91
N GLU A 108 23.49 -56.26 9.05
CA GLU A 108 22.75 -56.78 10.22
C GLU A 108 21.25 -56.47 10.15
N SER A 109 20.81 -55.60 9.23
CA SER A 109 19.41 -55.21 9.13
C SER A 109 18.56 -56.35 8.59
N VAL A 110 17.51 -56.69 9.34
CA VAL A 110 16.59 -57.78 9.00
C VAL A 110 15.78 -57.40 7.75
N PRO A 111 15.42 -58.34 6.85
CA PRO A 111 14.68 -58.02 5.63
C PRO A 111 13.40 -57.18 5.86
N ALA A 112 12.66 -57.47 6.93
CA ALA A 112 11.47 -56.71 7.31
C ALA A 112 11.78 -55.25 7.72
N GLU A 113 12.96 -55.01 8.31
CA GLU A 113 13.44 -53.66 8.63
C GLU A 113 13.83 -52.92 7.35
N ARG A 114 14.52 -53.59 6.41
CA ARG A 114 14.88 -53.00 5.12
C ARG A 114 13.66 -52.59 4.30
N GLU A 115 12.59 -53.39 4.27
CA GLU A 115 11.34 -53.01 3.61
C GLU A 115 10.73 -51.73 4.21
N GLN A 116 10.77 -51.57 5.54
CA GLN A 116 10.32 -50.35 6.21
C GLN A 116 11.21 -49.14 5.84
N LEU A 117 12.53 -49.34 5.78
CA LEU A 117 13.47 -48.30 5.36
C LEU A 117 13.25 -47.87 3.90
N VAL A 118 12.87 -48.79 3.00
CA VAL A 118 12.49 -48.44 1.62
C VAL A 118 11.27 -47.52 1.59
N VAL A 119 10.25 -47.78 2.42
CA VAL A 119 9.07 -46.89 2.53
C VAL A 119 9.47 -45.49 3.01
N VAL A 120 10.38 -45.43 3.99
CA VAL A 120 10.92 -44.15 4.48
C VAL A 120 11.71 -43.42 3.38
N LEU A 121 12.61 -44.11 2.68
CA LEU A 121 13.40 -43.54 1.57
C LEU A 121 12.49 -43.06 0.44
N GLN A 122 11.46 -43.83 0.07
CA GLN A 122 10.46 -43.42 -0.92
C GLN A 122 9.80 -42.09 -0.53
N ARG A 123 9.42 -41.92 0.74
CA ARG A 123 8.73 -40.72 1.22
C ARG A 123 9.66 -39.50 1.33
N VAL A 124 10.90 -39.69 1.79
CA VAL A 124 11.85 -38.60 2.00
C VAL A 124 12.44 -38.12 0.66
N LEU A 125 12.78 -39.04 -0.23
CA LEU A 125 13.42 -38.73 -1.52
C LEU A 125 12.44 -38.57 -2.68
N HIS A 126 11.14 -38.77 -2.44
CA HIS A 126 10.09 -38.72 -3.47
C HIS A 126 10.41 -39.65 -4.66
N LEU A 127 10.83 -40.88 -4.36
CA LEU A 127 11.26 -41.85 -5.35
C LEU A 127 10.12 -42.26 -6.28
N SER A 128 10.44 -42.42 -7.56
CA SER A 128 9.54 -43.00 -8.56
C SER A 128 9.32 -44.50 -8.31
N PRO A 129 8.23 -45.11 -8.83
CA PRO A 129 7.98 -46.54 -8.67
C PRO A 129 9.15 -47.42 -9.13
N LYS A 130 9.83 -47.03 -10.22
CA LYS A 130 10.99 -47.75 -10.75
C LYS A 130 12.17 -47.75 -9.75
N GLU A 131 12.44 -46.62 -9.12
CA GLU A 131 13.52 -46.49 -8.13
C GLU A 131 13.20 -47.27 -6.85
N VAL A 132 11.92 -47.31 -6.46
CA VAL A 132 11.46 -48.12 -5.33
C VAL A 132 11.66 -49.62 -5.61
N ASP A 133 11.36 -50.08 -6.82
CA ASP A 133 11.56 -51.49 -7.21
C ASP A 133 13.04 -51.89 -7.16
N ILE A 134 13.95 -51.00 -7.55
CA ILE A 134 15.41 -51.21 -7.43
C ILE A 134 15.82 -51.40 -5.96
N LEU A 135 15.32 -50.56 -5.05
CA LEU A 135 15.64 -50.68 -3.62
C LEU A 135 15.06 -51.93 -2.97
N LYS A 136 13.87 -52.37 -3.41
CA LYS A 136 13.27 -53.64 -2.98
C LYS A 136 14.08 -54.84 -3.47
N ALA A 137 14.53 -54.83 -4.72
CA ALA A 137 15.39 -55.88 -5.26
C ALA A 137 16.70 -55.99 -4.47
N ALA A 138 17.37 -54.87 -4.21
CA ALA A 138 18.59 -54.83 -3.39
C ALA A 138 18.38 -55.33 -1.95
N SER A 139 17.18 -55.13 -1.39
CA SER A 139 16.82 -55.66 -0.06
C SER A 139 16.62 -57.19 -0.05
N GLY A 140 16.24 -57.77 -1.20
CA GLY A 140 16.00 -59.21 -1.36
C GLY A 140 17.24 -60.02 -1.79
N GLU A 141 18.17 -59.41 -2.54
CA GLU A 141 19.35 -60.09 -3.10
C GLU A 141 20.33 -60.63 -2.03
N GLU A 142 20.39 -60.01 -0.84
CA GLU A 142 21.28 -60.45 0.24
C GLU A 142 20.88 -61.81 0.84
N GLN A 143 19.65 -62.29 0.58
CA GLN A 143 19.22 -63.65 0.95
C GLN A 143 19.75 -64.72 -0.02
N ALA A 144 20.04 -64.36 -1.27
CA ALA A 144 20.51 -65.31 -2.29
C ALA A 144 22.01 -65.63 -2.16
N GLN A 145 22.79 -64.82 -1.44
CA GLN A 145 24.24 -65.01 -1.22
C GLN A 145 24.58 -65.76 0.07
N LYS A 146 23.59 -66.12 0.90
CA LYS A 146 23.78 -66.90 2.15
C LYS A 146 23.24 -68.34 2.08
N LEU A 147 22.82 -68.80 0.89
CA LEU A 147 22.44 -70.19 0.59
C LEU A 147 23.49 -70.83 -0.31
#